data_AF-A0A7D8ESY9-F1
#
_entry.id   AF-A0A7D8ESY9-F1
#
_cell.length_a   1.000
_cell.length_b   1.000
_cell.length_c   1.000
_cell.angle_alpha   90.00
_cell.angle_beta   90.00
_cell.angle_gamma   90.00
#
_symmetry.space_group_name_H-M   'P 1'
#
loop_
_entity.id
_entity.type
_entity.pdbx_description
1 polymer ?
#
loop_
_entity_poly.entity_id
_entity_poly.type
_entity_poly.pdbx_seq_one_letter_code
_entity_poly.pdbx_strand_id
1 'polypeptide(L)'
;MRMNHMSLNRKWILFSLVLLSPAILAAENLNFNYTRADVSGLDPRLSKLAKACHTLTDPMAIHVQFGPMSTQYMEVKMRVYGKKAGKGYAVYSLSGAGLKENTADPDLVIPWKVSNKGSASGTIYRDVTTPNYETIYDDPFCFSLDTPNSGSGGGYVASDGYAPIYAYPPYSSGYGPKDYQKYCMQFNRVSGGENTYWPDYNYRPDRIAEGMAKPWDDYQGKYIFYRHKTLKPNGTVSHHMQSQNFSPSVNQSSAASGFVLNFPVSEKGSGSSNITEGKFLVTLDNRNVTSLELDISQNVPGYESSHIVFKWQRNEGLNNVLAFQGVTQQLYLTSAGDIENDPYKKLSFYDSNVASGYFRGTLVAGGALKNAYTDYINKIMPLSLPPATPGDINLVNTDSLTFKIGMSNGTTGGDPTVTVFGQPLKFGPLYAGDKEMLSAMQVRNACY
;
A
#
# COMPACT_ATOMS: atom_id res chain seq x y z
N MET A 1 64.38 65.08 43.44
CA MET A 1 63.19 64.21 43.36
C MET A 1 63.46 63.14 42.33
N ARG A 2 63.52 61.86 42.74
CA ARG A 2 63.83 60.74 41.84
C ARG A 2 62.56 60.26 41.15
N MET A 3 62.53 60.34 39.82
CA MET A 3 61.59 59.60 38.97
C MET A 3 61.97 58.12 39.00
N ASN A 4 61.01 57.25 39.33
CA ASN A 4 61.16 55.81 39.17
C ASN A 4 60.42 55.37 37.90
N HIS A 5 61.19 54.97 36.89
CA HIS A 5 60.71 54.18 35.77
C HIS A 5 60.32 52.79 36.28
N MET A 6 59.05 52.42 36.22
CA MET A 6 58.66 51.01 36.37
C MET A 6 58.79 50.30 35.02
N SER A 7 59.86 49.52 34.91
CA SER A 7 60.11 48.56 33.85
C SER A 7 59.08 47.41 33.91
N LEU A 8 58.43 47.18 32.77
CA LEU A 8 57.34 46.23 32.57
C LEU A 8 57.90 44.81 32.38
N ASN A 9 58.51 44.24 33.43
CA ASN A 9 59.17 42.93 33.38
C ASN A 9 58.40 41.82 34.12
N ARG A 10 57.06 41.80 33.98
CA ARG A 10 56.21 40.70 34.47
C ARG A 10 55.11 40.35 33.47
N LYS A 11 55.50 39.72 32.36
CA LYS A 11 54.59 39.05 31.40
C LYS A 11 53.74 37.92 32.03
N TRP A 12 54.01 37.52 33.26
CA TRP A 12 53.28 36.44 33.94
C TRP A 12 51.99 36.86 34.64
N ILE A 13 51.82 38.14 35.03
CA ILE A 13 50.61 38.59 35.75
C ILE A 13 49.41 38.78 34.81
N LEU A 14 49.65 39.22 33.57
CA LEU A 14 48.59 39.35 32.56
C LEU A 14 48.11 37.97 32.05
N PHE A 15 49.00 36.97 32.02
CA PHE A 15 48.60 35.59 31.68
C PHE A 15 47.75 34.93 32.77
N SER A 16 47.96 35.27 34.05
CA SER A 16 47.13 34.78 35.16
C SER A 16 45.72 35.37 35.17
N LEU A 17 45.51 36.56 34.62
CA LEU A 17 44.17 37.18 34.53
C LEU A 17 43.32 36.61 33.40
N VAL A 18 43.92 36.02 32.36
CA VAL A 18 43.18 35.36 31.27
C VAL A 18 42.80 33.92 31.62
N LEU A 19 43.53 33.26 32.52
CA LEU A 19 43.27 31.87 32.94
C LEU A 19 42.26 31.73 34.09
N LEU A 20 41.86 32.82 34.77
CA LEU A 20 40.99 32.78 35.95
C LEU A 20 39.60 33.43 35.77
N SER A 21 39.20 33.80 34.55
CA SER A 21 37.88 34.42 34.32
C SER A 21 37.22 34.01 33.00
N PRO A 22 36.50 32.87 32.96
CA PRO A 22 35.55 32.58 31.90
C PRO A 22 34.17 33.17 32.26
N ALA A 23 34.07 34.50 32.39
CA ALA A 23 32.78 35.13 32.71
C ALA A 23 32.74 36.63 32.38
N ILE A 24 33.11 37.04 31.16
CA ILE A 24 32.74 38.37 30.66
C ILE A 24 32.34 38.28 29.19
N LEU A 25 31.14 37.77 28.94
CA LEU A 25 30.36 38.01 27.71
C LEU A 25 28.86 38.11 28.08
N ALA A 26 28.57 38.88 29.13
CA ALA A 26 27.22 39.35 29.45
C ALA A 26 27.33 40.46 30.49
N ALA A 27 27.61 41.68 30.02
CA ALA A 27 27.54 42.85 30.88
C ALA A 27 27.05 44.04 30.06
N GLU A 28 25.77 44.05 29.71
CA GLU A 28 25.06 45.31 29.55
C GLU A 28 23.72 45.19 30.30
N ASN A 29 23.75 45.68 31.55
CA ASN A 29 22.62 45.95 32.44
C ASN A 29 21.84 44.74 32.97
N LEU A 30 22.28 44.20 34.12
CA LEU A 30 21.50 44.18 35.38
C LEU A 30 22.28 43.42 36.48
N ASN A 31 22.44 44.09 37.62
CA ASN A 31 22.98 43.56 38.89
C ASN A 31 22.10 42.43 39.41
N PHE A 32 22.56 41.18 39.41
CA PHE A 32 22.36 40.19 40.48
C PHE A 32 23.28 39.00 40.24
N ASN A 33 24.27 38.82 41.12
CA ASN A 33 25.29 37.78 41.03
C ASN A 33 24.87 36.58 41.88
N TYR A 34 24.33 35.53 41.25
CA TYR A 34 24.11 34.22 41.87
C TYR A 34 25.14 33.25 41.29
N THR A 35 26.21 32.99 42.05
CA THR A 35 27.18 31.91 41.75
C THR A 35 26.76 30.64 42.49
N ARG A 36 25.87 29.83 41.89
CA ARG A 36 25.69 28.42 42.27
C ARG A 36 26.72 27.56 41.53
N ALA A 37 27.22 26.52 42.20
CA ALA A 37 28.20 25.57 41.70
C ALA A 37 27.73 24.65 40.54
N ASP A 38 26.53 24.88 39.97
CA ASP A 38 25.91 24.01 38.96
C ASP A 38 25.55 24.72 37.65
N VAL A 39 26.18 25.87 37.35
CA VAL A 39 25.98 26.50 36.04
C VAL A 39 26.85 25.77 35.02
N SER A 40 26.31 24.69 34.48
CA SER A 40 26.76 24.12 33.22
C SER A 40 26.71 25.23 32.17
N GLY A 41 27.86 25.84 31.92
CA GLY A 41 28.07 26.80 30.85
C GLY A 41 27.99 26.10 29.50
N LEU A 42 26.80 25.61 29.15
CA LEU A 42 26.45 25.41 27.76
C LEU A 42 26.32 26.82 27.18
N ASP A 43 27.30 27.21 26.36
CA ASP A 43 27.18 28.38 25.50
C ASP A 43 25.75 28.41 24.93
N PRO A 44 24.96 29.47 25.13
CA PRO A 44 23.62 29.59 24.57
C PRO A 44 23.57 29.29 23.07
N ARG A 45 24.70 29.49 22.36
CA ARG A 45 24.88 29.10 20.96
C ARG A 45 24.92 27.58 20.76
N LEU A 46 25.60 26.83 21.63
CA LEU A 46 25.60 25.36 21.59
C LEU A 46 24.21 24.78 21.86
N SER A 47 23.47 25.33 22.83
CA SER A 47 22.08 24.90 23.07
C SER A 47 21.14 25.23 21.90
N LYS A 48 21.32 26.39 21.25
CA LYS A 48 20.55 26.76 20.05
C LYS A 48 20.92 25.91 18.82
N LEU A 49 22.20 25.63 18.63
CA LEU A 49 22.70 24.73 17.58
C LEU A 49 22.16 23.31 17.77
N ALA A 50 22.20 22.81 19.00
CA ALA A 50 21.68 21.51 19.37
C ALA A 50 20.18 21.36 19.09
N LYS A 51 19.40 22.44 19.17
CA LYS A 51 17.98 22.47 18.77
C LYS A 51 17.75 22.57 17.27
N ALA A 52 18.74 23.03 16.51
CA ALA A 52 18.66 23.18 15.06
C ALA A 52 19.03 21.90 14.30
N CYS A 53 19.76 20.99 14.96
CA CYS A 53 20.08 19.67 14.45
C CYS A 53 19.03 18.65 14.87
N HIS A 54 18.70 17.72 13.98
CA HIS A 54 18.03 16.50 14.42
C HIS A 54 18.95 15.70 15.35
N THR A 55 18.33 14.85 16.13
CA THR A 55 18.91 13.99 17.15
C THR A 55 18.26 12.60 17.06
N LEU A 56 18.79 11.63 17.80
CA LEU A 56 18.17 10.31 17.88
C LEU A 56 16.77 10.34 18.49
N THR A 57 16.42 11.40 19.24
CA THR A 57 15.12 11.57 19.88
C THR A 57 14.04 12.14 18.98
N ASP A 58 14.38 12.69 17.82
CA ASP A 58 13.39 13.26 16.91
C ASP A 58 12.58 12.17 16.22
N PRO A 59 11.27 12.38 15.97
CA PRO A 59 10.44 11.43 15.27
C PRO A 59 10.78 11.40 13.78
N MET A 60 10.44 10.31 13.10
CA MET A 60 10.66 10.14 11.66
C MET A 60 9.45 9.53 10.96
N ALA A 61 9.19 10.02 9.75
CA ALA A 61 8.21 9.45 8.84
C ALA A 61 8.89 8.59 7.76
N ILE A 62 8.32 7.43 7.49
CA ILE A 62 8.63 6.59 6.34
C ILE A 62 7.34 6.40 5.54
N HIS A 63 7.31 6.96 4.34
CA HIS A 63 6.20 6.84 3.41
C HIS A 63 6.42 5.59 2.54
N VAL A 64 5.41 4.74 2.44
CA VAL A 64 5.40 3.61 1.50
C VAL A 64 4.24 3.81 0.54
N GLN A 65 4.58 4.11 -0.70
CA GLN A 65 3.66 4.46 -1.77
C GLN A 65 3.65 3.34 -2.80
N PHE A 66 2.46 2.88 -3.12
CA PHE A 66 2.22 1.91 -4.18
C PHE A 66 1.56 2.62 -5.36
N GLY A 67 2.17 2.49 -6.53
CA GLY A 67 1.53 2.82 -7.80
C GLY A 67 0.68 1.65 -8.32
N PRO A 68 0.16 1.76 -9.55
CA PRO A 68 -0.54 0.66 -10.20
C PRO A 68 0.36 -0.59 -10.27
N MET A 69 -0.15 -1.75 -9.86
CA MET A 69 0.58 -3.00 -9.94
C MET A 69 -0.36 -4.22 -9.90
N SER A 70 0.03 -5.29 -10.61
CA SER A 70 -0.55 -6.62 -10.41
C SER A 70 0.10 -7.25 -9.18
N THR A 71 -0.70 -7.57 -8.16
CA THR A 71 -0.23 -8.03 -6.85
C THR A 71 -0.52 -9.50 -6.61
N GLN A 72 -0.90 -10.22 -7.65
CA GLN A 72 -1.13 -11.66 -7.57
C GLN A 72 0.14 -12.33 -7.01
N TYR A 73 -0.02 -13.04 -5.88
CA TYR A 73 1.06 -13.70 -5.15
C TYR A 73 2.17 -12.80 -4.59
N MET A 74 1.97 -11.48 -4.60
CA MET A 74 2.94 -10.54 -4.03
C MET A 74 2.66 -10.29 -2.54
N GLU A 75 3.74 -10.20 -1.77
CA GLU A 75 3.69 -9.78 -0.38
C GLU A 75 4.80 -8.78 -0.12
N VAL A 76 4.42 -7.62 0.43
CA VAL A 76 5.35 -6.53 0.73
C VAL A 76 5.38 -6.30 2.24
N LYS A 77 6.57 -6.46 2.81
CA LYS A 77 6.82 -6.34 4.25
C LYS A 77 7.88 -5.30 4.52
N MET A 78 7.69 -4.55 5.60
CA MET A 78 8.75 -3.74 6.19
C MET A 78 9.04 -4.20 7.61
N ARG A 79 10.30 -4.54 7.89
CA ARG A 79 10.78 -4.87 9.24
C ARG A 79 11.55 -3.69 9.78
N VAL A 80 11.08 -3.12 10.88
CA VAL A 80 11.73 -1.99 11.55
C VAL A 80 12.21 -2.44 12.92
N TYR A 81 13.50 -2.27 13.17
CA TYR A 81 14.12 -2.52 14.47
C TYR A 81 14.68 -1.24 15.04
N GLY A 82 14.47 -1.00 16.33
CA GLY A 82 15.00 0.18 16.99
C GLY A 82 15.05 0.04 18.51
N LYS A 83 15.52 1.11 19.14
CA LYS A 83 15.74 1.18 20.60
C LYS A 83 15.23 2.51 21.14
N LYS A 84 15.00 2.56 22.45
CA LYS A 84 14.74 3.83 23.14
C LYS A 84 15.90 4.81 22.90
N ALA A 85 15.60 6.10 22.84
CA ALA A 85 16.60 7.15 22.66
C ALA A 85 16.71 7.96 23.95
N GLY A 86 17.92 8.16 24.47
CA GLY A 86 18.14 9.04 25.62
C GLY A 86 17.93 10.50 25.23
N LYS A 87 17.19 11.26 26.05
CA LYS A 87 17.04 12.71 25.89
C LYS A 87 18.38 13.37 26.20
N GLY A 88 19.07 13.79 25.14
CA GLY A 88 20.35 14.46 25.22
C GLY A 88 20.79 14.91 23.84
N TYR A 89 21.38 16.09 23.74
CA TYR A 89 21.85 16.66 22.48
C TYR A 89 23.20 16.07 22.01
N ALA A 90 23.44 14.80 22.28
CA ALA A 90 24.60 14.10 21.75
C ALA A 90 24.29 13.67 20.32
N VAL A 91 24.75 14.48 19.35
CA VAL A 91 24.58 14.23 17.91
C VAL A 91 25.25 12.90 17.51
N TYR A 92 26.33 12.52 18.21
CA TYR A 92 26.95 11.20 18.15
C TYR A 92 27.57 10.90 19.52
N SER A 93 27.14 9.84 20.22
CA SER A 93 28.09 9.17 21.10
C SER A 93 28.94 8.29 20.20
N LEU A 94 30.19 8.69 19.95
CA LEU A 94 31.23 7.75 19.54
C LEU A 94 31.09 6.51 20.43
N SER A 95 31.00 5.32 19.85
CA SER A 95 31.15 4.04 20.54
C SER A 95 32.49 4.08 21.29
N GLY A 96 32.45 4.44 22.57
CA GLY A 96 33.65 4.63 23.40
C GLY A 96 33.67 5.91 24.24
N ALA A 97 32.85 6.93 23.95
CA ALA A 97 32.57 7.98 24.91
C ALA A 97 31.62 7.40 25.94
N GLY A 98 32.14 6.99 27.09
CA GLY A 98 31.38 6.49 28.23
C GLY A 98 30.36 7.53 28.72
N LEU A 99 29.26 7.69 28.00
CA LEU A 99 27.99 8.02 28.61
C LEU A 99 27.79 6.93 29.65
N LYS A 100 27.88 7.28 30.94
CA LYS A 100 27.45 6.41 32.02
C LYS A 100 26.18 5.74 31.54
N GLU A 101 26.12 4.41 31.58
CA GLU A 101 24.94 3.64 31.19
C GLU A 101 23.73 4.46 31.58
N ASN A 102 22.92 4.87 30.60
CA ASN A 102 21.69 5.60 30.85
C ASN A 102 20.82 4.68 31.72
N THR A 103 21.05 4.72 33.03
CA THR A 103 20.21 4.18 34.08
C THR A 103 18.96 5.05 34.00
N ALA A 104 18.09 4.56 33.11
CA ALA A 104 17.06 5.30 32.46
C ALA A 104 15.98 5.68 33.46
N ASP A 105 16.07 6.90 33.98
CA ASP A 105 14.87 7.60 34.37
C ASP A 105 13.93 7.62 33.14
N PRO A 106 12.71 7.06 33.23
CA PRO A 106 11.73 7.07 32.15
C PRO A 106 11.49 8.48 31.58
N ASP A 107 11.67 9.52 32.39
CA ASP A 107 11.49 10.92 31.97
C ASP A 107 12.62 11.43 31.09
N LEU A 108 13.78 10.75 31.08
CA LEU A 108 14.97 11.11 30.30
C LEU A 108 15.14 10.23 29.05
N VAL A 109 14.10 9.50 28.62
CA VAL A 109 14.13 8.71 27.40
C VAL A 109 12.89 8.98 26.54
N ILE A 110 13.06 8.90 25.23
CA ILE A 110 11.94 8.75 24.29
C ILE A 110 11.77 7.25 24.02
N PRO A 111 10.59 6.66 24.28
CA PRO A 111 10.36 5.25 24.03
C PRO A 111 10.46 4.94 22.54
N TRP A 112 10.79 3.70 22.23
CA TRP A 112 10.67 3.20 20.86
C TRP A 112 9.22 2.82 20.60
N LYS A 113 8.66 3.38 19.54
CA LYS A 113 7.33 3.03 19.06
C LYS A 113 7.28 3.22 17.55
N VAL A 114 6.66 2.25 16.90
CA VAL A 114 6.38 2.27 15.46
C VAL A 114 4.87 2.24 15.31
N SER A 115 4.34 3.09 14.44
CA SER A 115 2.95 3.01 14.00
C SER A 115 2.88 3.01 12.49
N ASN A 116 1.86 2.37 11.94
CA ASN A 116 1.59 2.33 10.51
C ASN A 116 0.11 2.61 10.28
N LYS A 117 -0.17 3.59 9.43
CA LYS A 117 -1.52 3.94 8.99
C LYS A 117 -1.54 4.13 7.49
N GLY A 118 -2.53 3.55 6.83
CA GLY A 118 -2.70 3.72 5.39
C GLY A 118 -3.72 2.80 4.79
N SER A 119 -3.88 2.91 3.48
CA SER A 119 -4.80 2.09 2.70
C SER A 119 -4.28 1.90 1.28
N ALA A 120 -4.79 0.86 0.63
CA ALA A 120 -4.66 0.65 -0.80
C ALA A 120 -6.06 0.59 -1.43
N SER A 121 -6.13 0.81 -2.74
CA SER A 121 -7.33 0.66 -3.54
C SER A 121 -7.02 -0.16 -4.79
N GLY A 122 -8.01 -0.91 -5.27
CA GLY A 122 -7.85 -1.77 -6.43
C GLY A 122 -9.03 -2.69 -6.67
N THR A 123 -8.75 -3.80 -7.36
CA THR A 123 -9.72 -4.82 -7.73
C THR A 123 -9.12 -6.20 -7.52
N ILE A 124 -9.88 -7.08 -6.90
CA ILE A 124 -9.57 -8.51 -6.83
C ILE A 124 -10.52 -9.27 -7.75
N TYR A 125 -10.06 -10.39 -8.27
CA TYR A 125 -10.85 -11.30 -9.08
C TYR A 125 -10.93 -12.64 -8.37
N ARG A 126 -12.14 -13.11 -8.13
CA ARG A 126 -12.41 -14.42 -7.54
C ARG A 126 -12.97 -15.34 -8.61
N ASP A 127 -12.51 -16.58 -8.61
CA ASP A 127 -13.16 -17.63 -9.38
C ASP A 127 -14.45 -18.02 -8.65
N VAL A 128 -15.57 -17.89 -9.33
CA VAL A 128 -16.90 -18.20 -8.82
C VAL A 128 -17.47 -19.35 -9.62
N THR A 129 -17.81 -20.40 -8.90
CA THR A 129 -18.49 -21.58 -9.44
C THR A 129 -19.98 -21.43 -9.23
N THR A 130 -20.74 -21.38 -10.33
CA THR A 130 -22.21 -21.38 -10.29
C THR A 130 -22.78 -22.64 -10.95
N PRO A 131 -23.83 -23.25 -10.39
CA PRO A 131 -24.51 -24.36 -11.04
C PRO A 131 -25.14 -23.92 -12.36
N ASN A 132 -25.03 -24.78 -13.37
CA ASN A 132 -25.78 -24.61 -14.60
C ASN A 132 -27.18 -25.19 -14.42
N TYR A 133 -28.16 -24.51 -15.00
CA TYR A 133 -29.56 -24.91 -14.93
C TYR A 133 -30.03 -25.41 -16.28
N GLU A 134 -30.80 -26.49 -16.28
CA GLU A 134 -31.61 -26.90 -17.42
C GLU A 134 -33.08 -26.59 -17.16
N THR A 135 -33.81 -26.37 -18.24
CA THR A 135 -35.26 -26.21 -18.17
C THR A 135 -35.91 -27.59 -18.25
N ILE A 136 -36.69 -27.94 -17.23
CA ILE A 136 -37.50 -29.14 -17.21
C ILE A 136 -38.95 -28.75 -17.41
N TYR A 137 -39.61 -29.42 -18.36
CA TYR A 137 -41.04 -29.31 -18.59
C TYR A 137 -41.73 -30.53 -18.01
N ASP A 138 -42.72 -30.30 -17.16
CA ASP A 138 -43.47 -31.33 -16.45
C ASP A 138 -44.97 -31.02 -16.49
N ASP A 139 -45.75 -31.93 -15.90
CA ASP A 139 -47.21 -31.94 -15.99
C ASP A 139 -47.74 -31.96 -17.43
N PRO A 140 -47.53 -33.10 -18.14
CA PRO A 140 -47.78 -33.20 -19.56
C PRO A 140 -49.28 -33.37 -19.88
N PHE A 141 -49.67 -32.87 -21.04
CA PHE A 141 -50.98 -33.09 -21.64
C PHE A 141 -50.89 -33.19 -23.16
N CYS A 142 -51.96 -33.70 -23.79
CA CYS A 142 -52.01 -33.88 -25.23
C CYS A 142 -53.41 -33.64 -25.80
N PHE A 143 -53.54 -33.67 -27.12
CA PHE A 143 -54.82 -33.64 -27.85
C PHE A 143 -54.98 -34.89 -28.71
N SER A 144 -56.16 -35.49 -28.78
CA SER A 144 -56.42 -36.66 -29.65
C SER A 144 -57.73 -36.53 -30.43
N LEU A 145 -57.71 -36.99 -31.68
CA LEU A 145 -58.89 -37.09 -32.55
C LEU A 145 -59.87 -38.17 -32.06
N ASP A 146 -59.38 -39.19 -31.36
CA ASP A 146 -60.17 -40.34 -30.90
C ASP A 146 -61.00 -40.06 -29.65
N THR A 147 -61.05 -38.79 -29.22
CA THR A 147 -61.85 -38.39 -28.07
C THR A 147 -63.29 -38.05 -28.47
N PRO A 148 -64.29 -38.29 -27.61
CA PRO A 148 -65.68 -37.95 -27.88
C PRO A 148 -65.92 -36.45 -28.11
N ASN A 149 -65.00 -35.60 -27.66
CA ASN A 149 -65.08 -34.14 -27.73
C ASN A 149 -63.99 -33.55 -28.65
N SER A 150 -63.66 -34.22 -29.77
CA SER A 150 -62.72 -33.72 -30.77
C SER A 150 -63.43 -32.87 -31.86
N GLY A 151 -62.81 -31.75 -32.26
CA GLY A 151 -63.29 -30.91 -33.36
C GLY A 151 -64.06 -29.64 -32.96
N SER A 152 -64.49 -28.88 -33.96
CA SER A 152 -64.96 -27.47 -33.89
C SER A 152 -66.26 -27.20 -33.09
N GLY A 153 -66.82 -28.22 -32.41
CA GLY A 153 -67.99 -28.11 -31.54
C GLY A 153 -67.72 -28.31 -30.03
N GLY A 154 -66.49 -28.64 -29.62
CA GLY A 154 -66.18 -29.17 -28.28
C GLY A 154 -66.14 -28.19 -27.10
N GLY A 155 -66.43 -26.89 -27.28
CA GLY A 155 -66.34 -25.89 -26.19
C GLY A 155 -64.91 -25.51 -25.78
N TYR A 156 -63.89 -26.07 -26.43
CA TYR A 156 -62.47 -25.88 -26.14
C TYR A 156 -61.84 -24.86 -27.11
N VAL A 157 -62.28 -23.60 -27.01
CA VAL A 157 -61.87 -22.51 -27.94
C VAL A 157 -60.36 -22.29 -27.92
N ALA A 158 -59.68 -22.54 -26.81
CA ALA A 158 -58.25 -22.31 -26.68
C ALA A 158 -57.39 -23.31 -27.47
N SER A 159 -57.93 -24.43 -27.96
CA SER A 159 -57.22 -25.42 -28.79
C SER A 159 -58.08 -25.84 -29.99
N ASP A 160 -58.78 -24.88 -30.60
CA ASP A 160 -59.55 -25.07 -31.84
C ASP A 160 -60.57 -26.22 -31.76
N GLY A 161 -61.14 -26.41 -30.56
CA GLY A 161 -62.19 -27.37 -30.28
C GLY A 161 -61.72 -28.70 -29.66
N TYR A 162 -60.42 -28.94 -29.53
CA TYR A 162 -59.89 -30.20 -28.98
C TYR A 162 -59.73 -30.16 -27.45
N ALA A 163 -60.36 -31.08 -26.73
CA ALA A 163 -60.16 -31.18 -25.27
C ALA A 163 -58.69 -31.49 -24.89
N PRO A 164 -58.07 -30.75 -23.96
CA PRO A 164 -56.75 -31.10 -23.45
C PRO A 164 -56.88 -32.32 -22.52
N ILE A 165 -56.05 -33.33 -22.76
CA ILE A 165 -56.03 -34.58 -21.99
C ILE A 165 -54.80 -34.53 -21.08
N TYR A 166 -55.01 -34.31 -19.78
CA TYR A 166 -53.93 -34.13 -18.80
C TYR A 166 -53.47 -35.46 -18.18
N ALA A 167 -52.17 -35.62 -17.97
CA ALA A 167 -51.62 -36.74 -17.21
C ALA A 167 -51.96 -36.66 -15.71
N TYR A 168 -52.04 -35.44 -15.16
CA TYR A 168 -52.28 -35.17 -13.75
C TYR A 168 -53.47 -34.22 -13.55
N PRO A 169 -54.17 -34.27 -12.39
CA PRO A 169 -55.27 -33.37 -12.12
C PRO A 169 -54.80 -31.89 -12.07
N PRO A 170 -55.69 -30.92 -12.34
CA PRO A 170 -57.10 -31.10 -12.68
C PRO A 170 -57.29 -31.61 -14.11
N TYR A 171 -58.23 -32.53 -14.30
CA TYR A 171 -58.62 -33.08 -15.60
C TYR A 171 -59.68 -32.19 -16.26
N SER A 172 -59.71 -32.19 -17.59
CA SER A 172 -60.80 -31.58 -18.35
C SER A 172 -62.13 -32.23 -18.03
N SER A 173 -63.23 -31.47 -18.15
CA SER A 173 -64.57 -31.98 -17.91
C SER A 173 -64.86 -33.20 -18.79
N GLY A 174 -65.28 -34.30 -18.16
CA GLY A 174 -65.52 -35.58 -18.84
C GLY A 174 -64.30 -36.49 -19.01
N TYR A 175 -63.12 -36.10 -18.51
CA TYR A 175 -61.89 -36.89 -18.56
C TYR A 175 -61.36 -37.23 -17.16
N GLY A 176 -60.52 -38.27 -17.09
CA GLY A 176 -59.91 -38.75 -15.86
C GLY A 176 -58.52 -39.36 -16.07
N PRO A 177 -57.94 -39.97 -15.02
CA PRO A 177 -56.55 -40.42 -14.99
C PRO A 177 -56.17 -41.45 -16.06
N LYS A 178 -57.14 -42.23 -16.54
CA LYS A 178 -56.90 -43.29 -17.54
C LYS A 178 -56.86 -42.77 -18.98
N ASP A 179 -57.43 -41.59 -19.23
CA ASP A 179 -57.60 -41.07 -20.59
C ASP A 179 -56.27 -40.63 -21.20
N TYR A 180 -55.35 -40.10 -20.38
CA TYR A 180 -54.00 -39.77 -20.85
C TYR A 180 -53.26 -41.01 -21.36
N GLN A 181 -53.31 -42.12 -20.61
CA GLN A 181 -52.67 -43.36 -21.06
C GLN A 181 -53.33 -43.93 -22.31
N LYS A 182 -54.67 -43.85 -22.40
CA LYS A 182 -55.45 -44.34 -23.54
C LYS A 182 -55.21 -43.54 -24.82
N TYR A 183 -55.24 -42.22 -24.75
CA TYR A 183 -55.27 -41.35 -25.94
C TYR A 183 -53.95 -40.63 -26.23
N CYS A 184 -53.04 -40.51 -25.26
CA CYS A 184 -51.77 -39.78 -25.41
C CYS A 184 -50.55 -40.69 -25.51
N MET A 185 -50.46 -41.73 -24.66
CA MET A 185 -49.25 -42.57 -24.58
C MET A 185 -49.13 -43.64 -25.67
N GLN A 186 -50.24 -43.99 -26.36
CA GLN A 186 -50.23 -45.01 -27.42
C GLN A 186 -49.71 -44.49 -28.78
N PHE A 187 -49.47 -43.18 -28.90
CA PHE A 187 -48.99 -42.53 -30.12
C PHE A 187 -47.54 -42.05 -29.94
N ASN A 188 -46.74 -42.07 -31.03
CA ASN A 188 -45.35 -41.61 -31.06
C ASN A 188 -45.24 -40.07 -30.98
N ARG A 189 -45.68 -39.48 -29.87
CA ARG A 189 -45.57 -38.03 -29.64
C ARG A 189 -44.17 -37.65 -29.20
N VAL A 190 -43.71 -36.51 -29.68
CA VAL A 190 -42.40 -35.94 -29.33
C VAL A 190 -42.53 -34.83 -28.30
N SER A 191 -41.51 -34.64 -27.46
CA SER A 191 -41.48 -33.49 -26.55
C SER A 191 -41.20 -32.20 -27.34
N GLY A 192 -42.06 -31.19 -27.18
CA GLY A 192 -41.92 -29.90 -27.85
C GLY A 192 -41.18 -28.83 -27.05
N GLY A 193 -40.86 -29.10 -25.78
CA GLY A 193 -40.19 -28.17 -24.88
C GLY A 193 -40.89 -26.81 -24.79
N GLU A 194 -40.14 -25.73 -24.99
CA GLU A 194 -40.65 -24.36 -24.90
C GLU A 194 -41.78 -24.10 -25.91
N ASN A 195 -41.74 -24.72 -27.09
CA ASN A 195 -42.74 -24.54 -28.14
C ASN A 195 -44.10 -25.17 -27.81
N THR A 196 -44.18 -25.97 -26.74
CA THR A 196 -45.41 -26.61 -26.27
C THR A 196 -45.66 -26.38 -24.78
N TYR A 197 -44.92 -25.45 -24.17
CA TYR A 197 -45.18 -24.99 -22.82
C TYR A 197 -46.40 -24.05 -22.80
N TRP A 198 -47.43 -24.45 -22.06
CA TRP A 198 -48.73 -23.83 -22.00
C TRP A 198 -49.30 -23.92 -20.57
N PRO A 199 -48.91 -22.99 -19.68
CA PRO A 199 -49.21 -23.08 -18.25
C PRO A 199 -50.68 -22.87 -17.90
N ASP A 200 -51.32 -21.90 -18.54
CA ASP A 200 -52.75 -21.68 -18.44
C ASP A 200 -53.39 -22.02 -19.78
N TYR A 201 -54.09 -23.16 -19.82
CA TYR A 201 -54.75 -23.63 -21.04
C TYR A 201 -55.73 -22.60 -21.62
N ASN A 202 -56.41 -21.81 -20.78
CA ASN A 202 -57.38 -20.83 -21.28
C ASN A 202 -56.71 -19.62 -21.93
N TYR A 203 -55.46 -19.34 -21.58
CA TYR A 203 -54.66 -18.26 -22.16
C TYR A 203 -53.63 -18.83 -23.14
N ARG A 204 -54.01 -18.95 -24.42
CA ARG A 204 -53.16 -19.49 -25.48
C ARG A 204 -51.97 -18.55 -25.77
N PRO A 205 -50.71 -18.96 -25.51
CA PRO A 205 -49.53 -18.16 -25.88
C PRO A 205 -49.35 -18.07 -27.40
N ASP A 206 -48.73 -17.00 -27.90
CA ASP A 206 -48.53 -16.76 -29.35
C ASP A 206 -47.84 -17.92 -30.07
N ARG A 207 -46.77 -18.48 -29.49
CA ARG A 207 -46.09 -19.66 -30.04
C ARG A 207 -47.00 -20.89 -30.18
N ILE A 208 -47.98 -21.03 -29.28
CA ILE A 208 -48.98 -22.08 -29.37
C ILE A 208 -49.96 -21.72 -30.48
N ALA A 209 -50.42 -20.48 -30.58
CA ALA A 209 -51.28 -20.03 -31.67
C ALA A 209 -50.63 -20.24 -33.05
N GLU A 210 -49.35 -19.90 -33.22
CA GLU A 210 -48.57 -20.15 -34.43
C GLU A 210 -48.44 -21.65 -34.74
N GLY A 211 -48.24 -22.48 -33.72
CA GLY A 211 -48.22 -23.93 -33.88
C GLY A 211 -49.58 -24.50 -34.28
N MET A 212 -50.66 -24.00 -33.68
CA MET A 212 -52.04 -24.41 -33.95
C MET A 212 -52.49 -24.06 -35.37
N ALA A 213 -51.88 -23.05 -36.01
CA ALA A 213 -52.11 -22.73 -37.42
C ALA A 213 -51.53 -23.77 -38.38
N LYS A 214 -50.71 -24.72 -37.91
CA LYS A 214 -50.13 -25.80 -38.71
C LYS A 214 -51.09 -26.99 -38.81
N PRO A 215 -50.90 -27.87 -39.81
CA PRO A 215 -51.64 -29.13 -39.88
C PRO A 215 -51.55 -29.94 -38.58
N TRP A 216 -52.60 -30.70 -38.27
CA TRP A 216 -52.71 -31.51 -37.05
C TRP A 216 -51.45 -32.34 -36.77
N ASP A 217 -51.00 -33.09 -37.77
CA ASP A 217 -49.83 -33.99 -37.69
C ASP A 217 -48.49 -33.24 -37.55
N ASP A 218 -48.47 -31.93 -37.77
CA ASP A 218 -47.28 -31.10 -37.63
C ASP A 218 -47.16 -30.44 -36.26
N TYR A 219 -48.26 -30.40 -35.48
CA TYR A 219 -48.26 -29.75 -34.17
C TYR A 219 -49.10 -30.46 -33.09
N GLN A 220 -50.43 -30.35 -33.12
CA GLN A 220 -51.32 -30.85 -32.05
C GLN A 220 -51.27 -32.38 -31.89
N GLY A 221 -51.25 -33.10 -33.02
CA GLY A 221 -51.11 -34.56 -33.05
C GLY A 221 -49.69 -35.03 -32.77
N LYS A 222 -48.70 -34.18 -33.03
CA LYS A 222 -47.27 -34.49 -32.96
C LYS A 222 -46.67 -34.37 -31.57
N TYR A 223 -47.00 -33.31 -30.84
CA TYR A 223 -46.27 -32.97 -29.62
C TYR A 223 -47.03 -33.30 -28.32
N ILE A 224 -46.24 -33.45 -27.25
CA ILE A 224 -46.70 -33.36 -25.86
C ILE A 224 -46.57 -31.89 -25.41
N PHE A 225 -47.59 -31.39 -24.72
CA PHE A 225 -47.65 -30.05 -24.14
C PHE A 225 -47.44 -30.12 -22.62
N TYR A 226 -47.06 -29.02 -22.00
CA TYR A 226 -46.66 -29.00 -20.59
C TYR A 226 -47.26 -27.79 -19.87
N ARG A 227 -47.82 -28.00 -18.67
CA ARG A 227 -48.33 -26.90 -17.83
C ARG A 227 -47.27 -26.32 -16.90
N HIS A 228 -46.25 -27.09 -16.57
CA HIS A 228 -45.21 -26.66 -15.65
C HIS A 228 -43.84 -26.55 -16.34
N LYS A 229 -43.08 -25.57 -15.86
CA LYS A 229 -41.71 -25.27 -16.31
C LYS A 229 -40.91 -24.91 -15.06
N THR A 230 -39.84 -25.66 -14.81
CA THR A 230 -38.93 -25.39 -13.69
C THR A 230 -37.49 -25.37 -14.17
N LEU A 231 -36.66 -24.56 -13.51
CA LEU A 231 -35.20 -24.60 -13.69
C LEU A 231 -34.62 -25.52 -12.62
N LYS A 232 -33.91 -26.56 -13.04
CA LYS A 232 -33.19 -27.45 -12.11
C LYS A 232 -31.71 -27.48 -12.42
N PRO A 233 -30.83 -27.59 -11.42
CA PRO A 233 -29.41 -27.81 -11.66
C PRO A 233 -29.21 -29.09 -12.47
N ASN A 234 -28.49 -29.00 -13.59
CA ASN A 234 -28.27 -30.13 -14.50
C ASN A 234 -27.05 -30.99 -14.11
N GLY A 235 -26.51 -30.79 -12.91
CA GLY A 235 -25.30 -31.47 -12.41
C GLY A 235 -23.98 -30.93 -12.96
N THR A 236 -24.00 -29.93 -13.85
CA THR A 236 -22.79 -29.24 -14.34
C THR A 236 -22.65 -27.86 -13.69
N VAL A 237 -21.42 -27.34 -13.70
CA VAL A 237 -21.08 -26.01 -13.16
C VAL A 237 -20.37 -25.17 -14.22
N SER A 238 -20.48 -23.86 -14.10
CA SER A 238 -19.69 -22.90 -14.86
C SER A 238 -18.77 -22.12 -13.92
N HIS A 239 -17.54 -21.90 -14.38
CA HIS A 239 -16.54 -21.07 -13.73
C HIS A 239 -16.50 -19.72 -14.41
N HIS A 240 -16.54 -18.64 -13.63
CA HIS A 240 -16.36 -17.29 -14.14
C HIS A 240 -15.64 -16.43 -13.12
N MET A 241 -14.88 -15.44 -13.60
CA MET A 241 -14.27 -14.47 -12.72
C MET A 241 -15.26 -13.39 -12.33
N GLN A 242 -15.40 -13.18 -11.02
CA GLN A 242 -16.10 -12.04 -10.47
C GLN A 242 -15.11 -11.02 -9.94
N SER A 243 -15.19 -9.78 -10.44
CA SER A 243 -14.42 -8.66 -9.92
C SER A 243 -15.09 -8.07 -8.68
N GLN A 244 -14.29 -7.74 -7.67
CA GLN A 244 -14.74 -7.05 -6.46
C GLN A 244 -13.78 -5.90 -6.14
N ASN A 245 -14.32 -4.78 -5.66
CA ASN A 245 -13.50 -3.67 -5.18
C ASN A 245 -12.65 -4.12 -3.99
N PHE A 246 -11.36 -3.77 -4.02
CA PHE A 246 -10.40 -4.07 -2.97
C PHE A 246 -9.96 -2.75 -2.34
N SER A 247 -10.19 -2.57 -1.05
CA SER A 247 -9.83 -1.32 -0.35
C SER A 247 -9.38 -1.59 1.09
N PRO A 248 -8.29 -2.36 1.28
CA PRO A 248 -7.80 -2.67 2.61
C PRO A 248 -7.18 -1.42 3.26
N SER A 249 -7.26 -1.37 4.59
CA SER A 249 -6.58 -0.36 5.39
C SER A 249 -5.91 -0.99 6.59
N VAL A 250 -4.87 -0.33 7.09
CA VAL A 250 -4.17 -0.70 8.32
C VAL A 250 -4.11 0.51 9.25
N ASN A 251 -4.24 0.23 10.54
CA ASN A 251 -3.96 1.16 11.61
C ASN A 251 -3.45 0.37 12.79
N GLN A 252 -2.12 0.25 12.88
CA GLN A 252 -1.47 -0.57 13.89
C GLN A 252 -0.30 0.18 14.53
N SER A 253 0.01 -0.17 15.77
CA SER A 253 1.17 0.37 16.47
C SER A 253 1.79 -0.68 17.39
N SER A 254 3.09 -0.58 17.61
CA SER A 254 3.85 -1.47 18.47
C SER A 254 4.98 -0.72 19.15
N ALA A 255 5.23 -1.04 20.41
CA ALA A 255 6.41 -0.60 21.16
C ALA A 255 7.53 -1.68 21.17
N ALA A 256 7.33 -2.80 20.46
CA ALA A 256 8.33 -3.84 20.35
C ALA A 256 9.57 -3.33 19.61
N SER A 257 10.75 -3.75 20.06
CA SER A 257 12.03 -3.37 19.46
C SER A 257 12.20 -3.85 18.01
N GLY A 258 11.46 -4.88 17.60
CA GLY A 258 11.33 -5.32 16.22
C GLY A 258 9.86 -5.46 15.84
N PHE A 259 9.44 -4.80 14.78
CA PHE A 259 8.05 -4.83 14.30
C PHE A 259 8.00 -5.09 12.80
N VAL A 260 7.12 -6.02 12.41
CA VAL A 260 6.88 -6.38 11.01
C VAL A 260 5.58 -5.74 10.54
N LEU A 261 5.69 -4.91 9.53
CA LEU A 261 4.59 -4.21 8.87
C LEU A 261 4.27 -4.95 7.58
N ASN A 262 3.09 -5.58 7.51
CA ASN A 262 2.59 -6.15 6.27
C ASN A 262 1.70 -5.11 5.58
N PHE A 263 2.04 -4.74 4.35
CA PHE A 263 1.19 -3.86 3.55
C PHE A 263 0.15 -4.70 2.81
N PRO A 264 -1.16 -4.47 3.01
CA PRO A 264 -2.20 -5.28 2.39
C PRO A 264 -2.37 -4.88 0.93
N VAL A 265 -1.46 -5.35 0.07
CA VAL A 265 -1.48 -5.06 -1.37
C VAL A 265 -2.06 -6.21 -2.18
N SER A 266 -2.31 -7.37 -1.57
CA SER A 266 -2.91 -8.55 -2.18
C SER A 266 -3.92 -9.19 -1.23
N GLU A 267 -4.83 -10.00 -1.76
CA GLU A 267 -5.72 -10.82 -0.95
C GLU A 267 -5.38 -12.30 -1.10
N LYS A 268 -5.19 -12.98 0.02
CA LYS A 268 -4.92 -14.42 0.02
C LYS A 268 -6.12 -15.18 -0.54
N GLY A 269 -5.89 -16.02 -1.54
CA GLY A 269 -6.93 -16.86 -2.15
C GLY A 269 -7.74 -16.15 -3.25
N SER A 270 -7.44 -14.89 -3.59
CA SER A 270 -7.95 -14.32 -4.84
C SER A 270 -7.30 -15.02 -6.05
N GLY A 271 -8.06 -15.23 -7.12
CA GLY A 271 -7.53 -15.75 -8.38
C GLY A 271 -6.51 -14.77 -8.99
N SER A 272 -6.79 -13.47 -8.92
CA SER A 272 -5.82 -12.40 -9.19
C SER A 272 -6.17 -11.13 -8.41
N SER A 273 -5.21 -10.23 -8.24
CA SER A 273 -5.39 -8.96 -7.54
C SER A 273 -4.58 -7.86 -8.21
N ASN A 274 -5.19 -6.69 -8.38
CA ASN A 274 -4.57 -5.50 -8.93
C ASN A 274 -4.81 -4.34 -7.95
N ILE A 275 -3.77 -3.59 -7.62
CA ILE A 275 -3.92 -2.31 -6.92
C ILE A 275 -3.69 -1.17 -7.90
N THR A 276 -4.48 -0.12 -7.75
CA THR A 276 -4.38 1.12 -8.52
C THR A 276 -3.50 2.13 -7.80
N GLU A 277 -3.60 2.20 -6.48
CA GLU A 277 -2.75 3.03 -5.64
C GLU A 277 -2.74 2.51 -4.20
N GLY A 278 -1.72 2.91 -3.44
CA GLY A 278 -1.67 2.71 -2.00
C GLY A 278 -0.76 3.71 -1.32
N LYS A 279 -1.14 4.17 -0.14
CA LYS A 279 -0.37 5.15 0.65
C LYS A 279 -0.37 4.73 2.10
N PHE A 280 0.82 4.44 2.60
CA PHE A 280 1.06 4.07 3.98
C PHE A 280 2.09 5.01 4.60
N LEU A 281 1.81 5.45 5.81
CA LEU A 281 2.70 6.25 6.64
C LEU A 281 3.12 5.41 7.84
N VAL A 282 4.41 5.11 7.90
CA VAL A 282 5.04 4.52 9.07
C VAL A 282 5.67 5.66 9.88
N THR A 283 5.22 5.85 11.11
CA THR A 283 5.74 6.86 12.02
C THR A 283 6.57 6.19 13.11
N LEU A 284 7.79 6.68 13.30
CA LEU A 284 8.69 6.32 14.37
C LEU A 284 8.71 7.46 15.39
N ASP A 285 8.47 7.15 16.66
CA ASP A 285 8.49 8.17 17.73
C ASP A 285 9.92 8.69 18.00
N ASN A 286 10.94 7.96 17.54
CA ASN A 286 12.34 8.41 17.56
C ASN A 286 13.14 7.80 16.38
N ARG A 287 14.31 8.36 16.07
CA ARG A 287 15.20 7.97 14.96
C ARG A 287 16.29 6.95 15.35
N ASN A 288 16.25 6.38 16.55
CA ASN A 288 17.21 5.35 17.00
C ASN A 288 16.88 3.97 16.43
N VAL A 289 16.76 3.92 15.10
CA VAL A 289 16.56 2.71 14.32
C VAL A 289 17.91 1.96 14.29
N THR A 290 17.87 0.64 14.33
CA THR A 290 19.07 -0.23 14.27
C THR A 290 19.12 -1.06 13.00
N SER A 291 17.95 -1.42 12.47
CA SER A 291 17.81 -2.09 11.18
C SER A 291 16.46 -1.73 10.56
N LEU A 292 16.43 -1.59 9.24
CA LEU A 292 15.24 -1.37 8.43
C LEU A 292 15.35 -2.28 7.22
N GLU A 293 14.32 -3.06 6.95
CA GLU A 293 14.28 -3.95 5.80
C GLU A 293 12.95 -3.78 5.09
N LEU A 294 12.98 -3.54 3.78
CA LEU A 294 11.83 -3.66 2.90
C LEU A 294 12.03 -4.93 2.05
N ASP A 295 11.09 -5.84 2.14
CA ASP A 295 11.07 -7.14 1.47
C ASP A 295 9.84 -7.18 0.56
N ILE A 296 10.07 -7.24 -0.74
CA ILE A 296 9.03 -7.45 -1.75
C ILE A 296 9.22 -8.87 -2.25
N SER A 297 8.27 -9.74 -1.91
CA SER A 297 8.32 -11.15 -2.25
C SER A 297 7.21 -11.52 -3.22
N GLN A 298 7.49 -12.48 -4.10
CA GLN A 298 6.53 -13.06 -5.03
C GLN A 298 6.56 -14.59 -4.87
N ASN A 299 5.41 -15.16 -4.53
CA ASN A 299 5.28 -16.57 -4.16
C ASN A 299 4.30 -17.29 -5.12
N VAL A 300 4.70 -17.44 -6.38
CA VAL A 300 3.87 -18.11 -7.39
C VAL A 300 3.84 -19.62 -7.13
N PRO A 301 2.66 -20.26 -7.02
CA PRO A 301 2.57 -21.70 -6.85
C PRO A 301 3.32 -22.47 -7.95
N GLY A 302 4.19 -23.40 -7.56
CA GLY A 302 5.00 -24.21 -8.50
C GLY A 302 6.34 -23.58 -8.91
N TYR A 303 6.66 -22.37 -8.43
CA TYR A 303 7.94 -21.70 -8.66
C TYR A 303 8.66 -21.43 -7.32
N GLU A 304 9.98 -21.24 -7.36
CA GLU A 304 10.73 -20.78 -6.19
C GLU A 304 10.32 -19.35 -5.81
N SER A 305 10.31 -19.05 -4.52
CA SER A 305 10.01 -17.71 -4.01
C SER A 305 11.08 -16.70 -4.44
N SER A 306 10.66 -15.64 -5.11
CA SER A 306 11.54 -14.52 -5.46
C SER A 306 11.41 -13.39 -4.44
N HIS A 307 12.55 -12.82 -4.03
CA HIS A 307 12.62 -11.72 -3.08
C HIS A 307 13.45 -10.57 -3.62
N ILE A 308 12.99 -9.35 -3.36
CA ILE A 308 13.71 -8.09 -3.58
C ILE A 308 13.86 -7.44 -2.21
N VAL A 309 15.09 -7.36 -1.71
CA VAL A 309 15.36 -6.89 -0.34
C VAL A 309 16.19 -5.62 -0.35
N PHE A 310 15.65 -4.57 0.27
CA PHE A 310 16.40 -3.37 0.63
C PHE A 310 16.64 -3.41 2.13
N LYS A 311 17.90 -3.45 2.55
CA LYS A 311 18.27 -3.56 3.96
C LYS A 311 19.24 -2.46 4.35
N TRP A 312 18.86 -1.76 5.40
CA TRP A 312 19.73 -0.88 6.15
C TRP A 312 20.01 -1.50 7.52
N GLN A 313 21.28 -1.50 7.91
CA GLN A 313 21.70 -1.99 9.21
C GLN A 313 22.79 -1.06 9.74
N ARG A 314 22.61 -0.60 10.98
CA ARG A 314 23.59 0.23 11.68
C ARG A 314 24.56 -0.69 12.43
N ASN A 315 25.81 -0.75 11.98
CA ASN A 315 26.90 -1.42 12.72
C ASN A 315 27.84 -0.38 13.35
N GLU A 316 28.66 -0.78 14.34
CA GLU A 316 29.59 0.12 15.07
C GLU A 316 30.73 0.71 14.22
N GLY A 317 30.78 0.39 12.91
CA GLY A 317 31.73 0.96 11.95
C GLY A 317 31.08 1.93 10.94
N LEU A 318 31.68 2.08 9.75
CA LEU A 318 31.18 2.92 8.65
C LEU A 318 29.96 2.34 7.91
N ASN A 319 29.50 1.14 8.29
CA ASN A 319 28.36 0.48 7.66
C ASN A 319 27.05 1.07 8.21
N ASN A 320 26.68 2.23 7.70
CA ASN A 320 25.40 2.89 7.90
C ASN A 320 24.73 3.11 6.54
N VAL A 321 24.52 2.01 5.81
CA VAL A 321 24.16 2.00 4.39
C VAL A 321 22.84 1.26 4.19
N LEU A 322 21.90 1.88 3.49
CA LEU A 322 20.76 1.20 2.89
C LEU A 322 21.24 0.58 1.59
N ALA A 323 21.45 -0.72 1.64
CA ALA A 323 21.92 -1.48 0.50
C ALA A 323 20.76 -2.27 -0.12
N PHE A 324 20.73 -2.28 -1.44
CA PHE A 324 19.98 -3.29 -2.18
C PHE A 324 20.73 -4.61 -2.08
N GLN A 325 20.11 -5.62 -1.47
CA GLN A 325 20.74 -6.93 -1.22
C GLN A 325 20.63 -7.89 -2.42
N GLY A 326 20.09 -7.42 -3.54
CA GLY A 326 19.88 -8.21 -4.75
C GLY A 326 18.49 -8.83 -4.86
N VAL A 327 18.32 -9.61 -5.93
CA VAL A 327 17.11 -10.40 -6.21
C VAL A 327 17.47 -11.88 -6.09
N THR A 328 16.66 -12.69 -5.40
CA THR A 328 16.76 -14.15 -5.50
C THR A 328 15.99 -14.64 -6.74
N GLN A 329 16.71 -14.80 -7.86
CA GLN A 329 16.26 -15.32 -9.18
C GLN A 329 15.05 -14.63 -9.87
N GLN A 330 15.07 -14.63 -11.22
CA GLN A 330 13.99 -14.33 -12.17
C GLN A 330 13.36 -12.93 -12.26
N LEU A 331 13.64 -11.97 -11.36
CA LEU A 331 13.08 -10.60 -11.48
C LEU A 331 14.13 -9.58 -11.88
N TYR A 332 13.86 -8.79 -12.92
CA TYR A 332 14.57 -7.54 -13.16
C TYR A 332 13.93 -6.46 -12.28
N LEU A 333 14.75 -5.71 -11.55
CA LEU A 333 14.28 -4.55 -10.80
C LEU A 333 14.63 -3.29 -11.58
N THR A 334 13.68 -2.37 -11.70
CA THR A 334 13.91 -1.05 -12.31
C THR A 334 13.46 0.08 -11.40
N SER A 335 13.83 1.33 -11.74
CA SER A 335 13.39 2.50 -10.98
C SER A 335 11.89 2.72 -11.14
N ALA A 336 11.17 3.07 -10.05
CA ALA A 336 9.76 3.48 -10.10
C ALA A 336 9.55 4.92 -10.65
N GLY A 337 10.57 5.44 -11.32
CA GLY A 337 10.69 6.84 -11.68
C GLY A 337 10.81 7.73 -10.45
N ASP A 338 10.67 9.03 -10.66
CA ASP A 338 10.93 10.00 -9.60
C ASP A 338 9.73 10.19 -8.67
N ILE A 339 10.02 10.78 -7.51
CA ILE A 339 9.04 11.09 -6.47
C ILE A 339 8.49 12.50 -6.69
N GLU A 340 7.19 12.64 -6.52
CA GLU A 340 6.52 13.93 -6.55
C GLU A 340 7.06 14.83 -5.43
N ASN A 341 7.51 16.03 -5.77
CA ASN A 341 8.17 17.01 -4.88
C ASN A 341 9.63 16.74 -4.51
N ASP A 342 10.34 15.85 -5.21
CA ASP A 342 11.80 15.76 -5.07
C ASP A 342 12.46 17.12 -5.43
N PRO A 343 13.02 17.86 -4.46
CA PRO A 343 13.60 19.18 -4.72
C PRO A 343 14.87 19.08 -5.56
N TYR A 344 15.61 17.97 -5.48
CA TYR A 344 16.82 17.75 -6.27
C TYR A 344 16.46 17.58 -7.75
N LYS A 345 15.38 16.86 -8.05
CA LYS A 345 14.86 16.77 -9.41
C LYS A 345 14.34 18.12 -9.91
N LYS A 346 13.49 18.79 -9.13
CA LYS A 346 12.86 20.06 -9.54
C LYS A 346 13.90 21.12 -9.89
N LEU A 347 15.01 21.15 -9.16
CA LEU A 347 16.13 22.08 -9.37
C LEU A 347 17.21 21.52 -10.31
N SER A 348 16.97 20.37 -10.94
CA SER A 348 17.87 19.73 -11.91
C SER A 348 19.27 19.43 -11.39
N PHE A 349 19.39 19.04 -10.11
CA PHE A 349 20.66 18.72 -9.48
C PHE A 349 21.23 17.37 -9.91
N TYR A 350 20.39 16.43 -10.32
CA TYR A 350 20.86 15.10 -10.70
C TYR A 350 21.63 15.10 -12.01
N ASP A 351 22.70 14.31 -12.04
CA ASP A 351 23.32 13.84 -13.27
C ASP A 351 22.45 12.78 -13.97
N SER A 352 22.65 12.64 -15.28
CA SER A 352 21.88 11.70 -16.12
C SER A 352 21.93 10.26 -15.62
N ASN A 353 23.01 9.86 -14.96
CA ASN A 353 23.23 8.51 -14.45
C ASN A 353 22.39 8.20 -13.19
N VAL A 354 21.88 9.21 -12.48
CA VAL A 354 21.00 9.01 -11.32
C VAL A 354 19.60 8.60 -11.77
N ALA A 355 19.16 9.07 -12.95
CA ALA A 355 17.80 8.83 -13.44
C ALA A 355 17.47 7.33 -13.58
N SER A 356 18.46 6.47 -13.83
CA SER A 356 18.29 5.01 -13.93
C SER A 356 18.44 4.27 -12.59
N GLY A 357 18.97 4.90 -11.54
CA GLY A 357 19.19 4.28 -10.24
C GLY A 357 17.93 4.21 -9.36
N TYR A 358 18.03 3.50 -8.24
CA TYR A 358 16.94 3.38 -7.25
C TYR A 358 16.92 4.50 -6.21
N PHE A 359 18.08 5.06 -5.89
CA PHE A 359 18.23 6.05 -4.82
C PHE A 359 18.03 7.48 -5.32
N ARG A 360 17.38 8.31 -4.50
CA ARG A 360 17.09 9.73 -4.74
C ARG A 360 17.32 10.55 -3.46
N GLY A 361 17.49 11.85 -3.63
CA GLY A 361 17.62 12.84 -2.57
C GLY A 361 18.91 12.67 -1.79
N THR A 362 18.81 12.61 -0.46
CA THR A 362 19.97 12.38 0.43
C THR A 362 20.56 10.98 0.33
N LEU A 363 20.05 10.12 -0.54
CA LEU A 363 20.58 8.77 -0.77
C LEU A 363 21.49 8.70 -2.00
N VAL A 364 21.60 9.79 -2.77
CA VAL A 364 22.49 9.90 -3.92
C VAL A 364 23.85 10.40 -3.44
N ALA A 365 24.94 9.79 -3.90
CA ALA A 365 26.29 10.27 -3.57
C ALA A 365 26.52 11.70 -4.07
N GLY A 366 27.30 12.48 -3.34
CA GLY A 366 27.61 13.87 -3.70
C GLY A 366 28.22 14.01 -5.10
N GLY A 367 29.03 13.03 -5.53
CA GLY A 367 29.61 13.00 -6.88
C GLY A 367 28.63 12.75 -8.03
N ALA A 368 27.36 12.47 -7.74
CA ALA A 368 26.30 12.29 -8.74
C ALA A 368 25.34 13.50 -8.81
N LEU A 369 25.72 14.60 -8.15
CA LEU A 369 25.05 15.89 -8.22
C LEU A 369 25.88 16.88 -9.02
N LYS A 370 25.22 17.64 -9.89
CA LYS A 370 25.82 18.74 -10.67
C LYS A 370 26.28 19.87 -9.76
N ASN A 371 27.20 20.70 -10.28
CA ASN A 371 27.64 21.94 -9.63
C ASN A 371 26.49 22.88 -9.25
N ALA A 372 25.35 22.81 -9.96
CA ALA A 372 24.13 23.55 -9.62
C ALA A 372 23.65 23.27 -8.18
N TYR A 373 23.86 22.07 -7.64
CA TYR A 373 23.59 21.76 -6.24
C TYR A 373 24.48 22.58 -5.30
N THR A 374 25.79 22.56 -5.54
CA THR A 374 26.78 23.31 -4.74
C THR A 374 26.50 24.81 -4.76
N ASP A 375 26.16 25.36 -5.94
CA ASP A 375 25.74 26.75 -6.08
C ASP A 375 24.48 27.06 -5.26
N TYR A 376 23.47 26.19 -5.33
CA TYR A 376 22.21 26.36 -4.61
C TYR A 376 22.40 26.36 -3.10
N ILE A 377 23.15 25.39 -2.54
CA ILE A 377 23.35 25.32 -1.09
C ILE A 377 24.16 26.51 -0.55
N ASN A 378 25.03 27.10 -1.36
CA ASN A 378 25.85 28.25 -0.97
C ASN A 378 25.10 29.58 -1.09
N LYS A 379 24.14 29.70 -2.02
CA LYS A 379 23.49 30.98 -2.36
C LYS A 379 22.02 31.09 -1.93
N ILE A 380 21.31 29.97 -1.77
CA ILE A 380 19.86 29.96 -1.57
C ILE A 380 19.49 29.34 -0.23
N MET A 381 19.71 28.03 -0.06
CA MET A 381 19.33 27.34 1.17
C MET A 381 20.18 26.08 1.36
N PRO A 382 20.93 25.98 2.47
CA PRO A 382 21.70 24.78 2.75
C PRO A 382 20.79 23.57 2.99
N LEU A 383 21.10 22.48 2.32
CA LEU A 383 20.43 21.18 2.46
C LEU A 383 21.36 20.19 3.15
N SER A 384 20.84 19.12 3.75
CA SER A 384 21.67 18.02 4.25
C SER A 384 22.73 17.58 3.23
N LEU A 385 23.96 17.35 3.71
CA LEU A 385 25.06 16.84 2.91
C LEU A 385 24.66 15.51 2.26
N PRO A 386 24.88 15.36 0.94
CA PRO A 386 24.75 14.09 0.29
C PRO A 386 25.85 13.15 0.81
N PRO A 387 25.59 11.84 0.85
CA PRO A 387 26.56 10.87 1.31
C PRO A 387 27.76 10.76 0.38
N ALA A 388 28.83 10.14 0.89
CA ALA A 388 29.99 9.79 0.07
C ALA A 388 29.66 8.65 -0.91
N THR A 389 28.91 7.64 -0.45
CA THR A 389 28.51 6.48 -1.25
C THR A 389 26.98 6.47 -1.45
N PRO A 390 26.47 6.06 -2.62
CA PRO A 390 25.03 5.94 -2.81
C PRO A 390 24.44 4.95 -1.81
N GLY A 391 23.30 5.30 -1.23
CA GLY A 391 22.62 4.48 -0.22
C GLY A 391 23.13 4.69 1.21
N ASP A 392 24.22 5.42 1.49
CA ASP A 392 24.58 5.73 2.89
C ASP A 392 23.47 6.58 3.51
N ILE A 393 22.87 6.08 4.60
CA ILE A 393 21.76 6.75 5.27
C ILE A 393 22.23 7.26 6.61
N ASN A 394 22.28 8.57 6.75
CA ASN A 394 22.25 9.18 8.06
C ASN A 394 20.80 9.58 8.39
N LEU A 395 20.14 8.81 9.25
CA LEU A 395 18.74 9.05 9.66
C LEU A 395 18.55 10.36 10.43
N VAL A 396 19.61 10.86 11.06
CA VAL A 396 19.62 12.19 11.67
C VAL A 396 19.55 13.25 10.58
N ASN A 397 20.26 13.04 9.47
CA ASN A 397 20.37 14.01 8.38
C ASN A 397 19.41 13.76 7.20
N THR A 398 18.41 12.90 7.40
CA THR A 398 17.36 12.61 6.42
C THR A 398 16.02 12.86 7.10
N ASP A 399 15.27 13.83 6.62
CA ASP A 399 14.01 14.24 7.24
C ASP A 399 12.99 13.09 7.29
N SER A 400 12.77 12.47 6.13
CA SER A 400 11.87 11.33 5.97
C SER A 400 12.37 10.43 4.84
N LEU A 401 11.90 9.18 4.83
CA LEU A 401 12.14 8.24 3.74
C LEU A 401 10.85 8.02 2.96
N THR A 402 10.95 7.85 1.65
CA THR A 402 9.83 7.42 0.81
C THR A 402 10.27 6.24 -0.05
N PHE A 403 9.53 5.13 0.05
CA PHE A 403 9.61 3.99 -0.86
C PHE A 403 8.44 4.08 -1.83
N LYS A 404 8.74 4.21 -3.12
CA LYS A 404 7.75 4.16 -4.20
C LYS A 404 7.89 2.81 -4.90
N ILE A 405 6.82 2.02 -4.89
CA ILE A 405 6.79 0.63 -5.36
C ILE A 405 5.71 0.52 -6.43
N GLY A 406 5.94 -0.30 -7.46
CA GLY A 406 4.98 -0.54 -8.53
C GLY A 406 5.45 -1.62 -9.48
N MET A 407 4.88 -1.65 -10.68
CA MET A 407 5.29 -2.53 -11.78
C MET A 407 5.45 -1.74 -13.08
N SER A 408 6.36 -2.20 -13.95
CA SER A 408 6.67 -1.52 -15.21
C SER A 408 5.48 -1.37 -16.16
N ASN A 409 4.55 -2.34 -16.18
CA ASN A 409 3.29 -2.26 -16.95
C ASN A 409 2.05 -2.11 -16.06
N GLY A 410 2.20 -1.52 -14.86
CA GLY A 410 1.10 -1.22 -13.97
C GLY A 410 0.28 -2.46 -13.58
N THR A 411 -1.05 -2.37 -13.68
CA THR A 411 -1.97 -3.48 -13.35
C THR A 411 -1.92 -4.65 -14.34
N THR A 412 -1.22 -4.51 -15.48
CA THR A 412 -1.00 -5.60 -16.43
C THR A 412 0.19 -6.48 -16.01
N GLY A 413 0.97 -6.07 -15.01
CA GLY A 413 2.11 -6.82 -14.49
C GLY A 413 3.45 -6.28 -14.97
N GLY A 414 4.43 -7.17 -15.10
CA GLY A 414 5.80 -6.84 -15.50
C GLY A 414 6.79 -6.85 -14.33
N ASP A 415 7.95 -6.25 -14.57
CA ASP A 415 9.03 -6.18 -13.60
C ASP A 415 8.67 -5.26 -12.43
N PRO A 416 8.95 -5.66 -11.18
CA PRO A 416 8.82 -4.77 -10.03
C PRO A 416 9.69 -3.52 -10.19
N THR A 417 9.12 -2.38 -9.80
CA THR A 417 9.82 -1.09 -9.82
C THR A 417 9.94 -0.55 -8.39
N VAL A 418 11.12 -0.03 -8.02
CA VAL A 418 11.33 0.61 -6.71
C VAL A 418 12.14 1.90 -6.85
N THR A 419 11.71 2.96 -6.18
CA THR A 419 12.52 4.16 -5.92
C THR A 419 12.54 4.44 -4.43
N VAL A 420 13.71 4.68 -3.87
CA VAL A 420 13.91 5.07 -2.48
C VAL A 420 14.44 6.50 -2.44
N PHE A 421 13.72 7.37 -1.75
CA PHE A 421 14.03 8.79 -1.62
C PHE A 421 14.27 9.16 -0.17
N GLY A 422 15.40 9.80 0.10
CA GLY A 422 15.66 10.50 1.35
C GLY A 422 15.37 11.98 1.21
N GLN A 423 14.35 12.46 1.90
CA GLN A 423 14.02 13.88 1.93
C GLN A 423 15.14 14.65 2.66
N PRO A 424 15.74 15.69 2.03
CA PRO A 424 16.78 16.48 2.69
C PRO A 424 16.23 17.30 3.85
N LEU A 425 17.07 17.47 4.86
CA LEU A 425 16.88 18.57 5.82
C LEU A 425 17.16 19.90 5.14
N LYS A 426 16.45 20.93 5.60
CA LYS A 426 16.66 22.32 5.23
C LYS A 426 17.16 23.06 6.45
N PHE A 427 18.28 23.76 6.31
CA PHE A 427 18.86 24.52 7.41
C PHE A 427 18.53 26.00 7.25
N GLY A 428 18.13 26.63 8.35
CA GLY A 428 17.89 28.06 8.45
C GLY A 428 18.94 28.74 9.33
N PRO A 429 19.14 30.06 9.19
CA PRO A 429 19.98 30.82 10.09
C PRO A 429 19.38 30.89 11.50
N LEU A 430 20.24 31.00 12.50
CA LEU A 430 19.84 31.20 13.90
C LEU A 430 19.95 32.67 14.26
N TYR A 431 18.87 33.21 14.81
CA TYR A 431 18.79 34.61 15.24
C TYR A 431 18.83 34.76 16.77
N ALA A 432 19.27 35.91 17.24
CA ALA A 432 19.04 36.41 18.59
C ALA A 432 18.46 37.83 18.49
N GLY A 433 17.14 37.95 18.68
CA GLY A 433 16.41 39.13 18.23
C GLY A 433 16.46 39.22 16.70
N ASP A 434 16.75 40.40 16.16
CA ASP A 434 16.87 40.63 14.72
C ASP A 434 18.28 40.39 14.16
N LYS A 435 19.23 40.02 15.01
CA LYS A 435 20.63 39.79 14.61
C LYS A 435 20.86 38.32 14.31
N GLU A 436 21.34 38.04 13.09
CA GLU A 436 21.85 36.72 12.72
C GLU A 436 23.08 36.38 13.57
N MET A 437 23.00 35.27 14.30
CA MET A 437 24.08 34.77 15.17
C MET A 437 24.92 33.72 14.46
N LEU A 438 24.27 32.85 13.69
CA LEU A 438 24.89 31.80 12.88
C LEU A 438 24.12 31.68 11.57
N SER A 439 24.84 31.70 10.46
CA SER A 439 24.26 31.45 9.13
C SER A 439 23.76 30.03 9.00
N ALA A 440 22.81 29.80 8.10
CA ALA A 440 22.29 28.46 7.81
C ALA A 440 23.39 27.43 7.47
N MET A 441 24.46 27.88 6.78
CA MET A 441 25.57 27.00 6.42
C MET A 441 26.42 26.63 7.64
N GLN A 442 26.63 27.57 8.57
CA GLN A 442 27.31 27.29 9.84
C GLN A 442 26.50 26.32 10.71
N VAL A 443 25.17 26.48 10.74
CA VAL A 443 24.27 25.56 11.45
C VAL A 443 24.35 24.16 10.85
N ARG A 444 24.19 24.05 9.51
CA ARG A 444 24.33 22.79 8.79
C ARG A 444 25.64 22.10 9.15
N ASN A 445 26.77 22.79 8.99
CA ASN A 445 28.09 22.22 9.22
C ASN A 445 28.31 21.82 10.68
N ALA A 446 27.65 22.46 11.64
CA ALA A 446 27.70 22.08 13.05
C ALA A 446 26.87 20.82 13.40
N CYS A 447 25.94 20.40 12.53
CA CYS A 447 25.15 19.18 12.70
C CYS A 447 25.85 17.90 12.19
N TYR A 448 26.98 18.04 11.49
CA TYR A 448 27.84 16.95 11.02
C TYR A 448 29.10 16.90 11.84
#